data_AF-A0AAD4L9W1-F1
#
_entry.id   AF-A0AAD4L9W1-F1
#
_cell.length_a   1.000
_cell.length_b   1.000
_cell.length_c   1.000
_cell.angle_alpha   90.00
_cell.angle_beta   90.00
_cell.angle_gamma   90.00
#
_symmetry.space_group_name_H-M   'P 1'
#
loop_
_entity.id
_entity.type
_entity.pdbx_description
1 polymer ?
#
loop_
_entity_poly.entity_id
_entity_poly.type
_entity_poly.pdbx_seq_one_letter_code
_entity_poly.pdbx_strand_id
1 'polypeptide(L)'
;MAHYDTFREQLAIAHPAFGHALWDPGPEALYPSVQVGDVGFIRNGKFHRLFNALLSADDPSHERRGAPHDHEPLRLQVRSQDHIDHGILGPNDFYSYGVNVVSGGLEVLATGVGSANVSFSCTKKQGAVLSLPVTARREDTPHLGHFRKWILRHIDSWFAFARELGMGIEMEDIILVTGCHRTRSWTNTVFNEVQANAQVSLGVEVGAFDASVNWRVSNFRVQGAVHGRGPNGRVCMTRIARTNGY
;
A
#
# COMPACT_ATOMS: atom_id res chain seq x y z
N MET A 1 10.35 15.12 -6.60
CA MET A 1 9.82 13.76 -6.41
C MET A 1 8.52 13.86 -5.64
N ALA A 2 7.45 13.18 -6.07
CA ALA A 2 6.19 13.26 -5.35
C ALA A 2 6.28 12.50 -4.01
N HIS A 3 5.43 12.83 -3.04
CA HIS A 3 5.46 12.19 -1.72
C HIS A 3 5.21 10.68 -1.80
N TYR A 4 4.32 10.23 -2.70
CA TYR A 4 4.03 8.81 -2.91
C TYR A 4 5.21 8.05 -3.53
N ASP A 5 6.05 8.71 -4.35
CA ASP A 5 7.27 8.10 -4.89
C ASP A 5 8.30 7.92 -3.77
N THR A 6 8.55 8.99 -2.98
CA THR A 6 9.42 8.93 -1.81
C THR A 6 8.96 7.84 -0.84
N PHE A 7 7.66 7.77 -0.55
CA PHE A 7 7.09 6.77 0.34
C PHE A 7 7.40 5.35 -0.13
N ARG A 8 7.07 5.04 -1.38
CA ARG A 8 7.25 3.73 -1.99
C ARG A 8 8.73 3.34 -2.01
N GLU A 9 9.60 4.22 -2.49
CA GLU A 9 11.03 3.94 -2.64
C GLU A 9 11.73 3.74 -1.30
N GLN A 10 11.47 4.61 -0.34
CA GLN A 10 12.09 4.55 0.98
C GLN A 10 11.70 3.27 1.74
N LEU A 11 10.44 2.84 1.62
CA LEU A 11 9.99 1.58 2.21
C LEU A 11 10.46 0.35 1.42
N ALA A 12 10.52 0.41 0.08
CA ALA A 12 11.03 -0.71 -0.72
C ALA A 12 12.49 -1.02 -0.42
N ILE A 13 13.31 -0.02 -0.13
CA ILE A 13 14.70 -0.19 0.26
C ILE A 13 14.82 -0.86 1.65
N ALA A 14 14.00 -0.43 2.62
CA ALA A 14 14.07 -0.92 3.99
C ALA A 14 13.35 -2.27 4.21
N HIS A 15 12.29 -2.53 3.43
CA HIS A 15 11.38 -3.67 3.57
C HIS A 15 11.18 -4.39 2.22
N PRO A 16 12.25 -4.84 1.53
CA PRO A 16 12.18 -5.35 0.16
C PRO A 16 11.30 -6.60 0.01
N ALA A 17 11.05 -7.34 1.09
CA ALA A 17 10.22 -8.54 1.09
C ALA A 17 8.70 -8.25 0.99
N PHE A 18 8.25 -7.00 1.21
CA PHE A 18 6.83 -6.64 1.29
C PHE A 18 6.24 -6.09 -0.04
N GLY A 19 7.05 -6.00 -1.09
CA GLY A 19 6.61 -5.48 -2.39
C GLY A 19 6.40 -3.96 -2.38
N HIS A 20 5.36 -3.48 -3.07
CA HIS A 20 5.10 -2.05 -3.23
C HIS A 20 4.20 -1.48 -2.13
N ALA A 21 4.75 -0.58 -1.31
CA ALA A 21 3.95 0.23 -0.40
C ALA A 21 3.12 1.26 -1.18
N LEU A 22 1.80 1.22 -1.02
CA LEU A 22 0.87 2.16 -1.65
C LEU A 22 0.58 3.33 -0.71
N TRP A 23 0.72 4.55 -1.23
CA TRP A 23 0.39 5.77 -0.49
C TRP A 23 -1.12 5.90 -0.24
N ASP A 24 -1.91 5.45 -1.20
CA ASP A 24 -3.37 5.38 -1.06
C ASP A 24 -3.84 4.02 -1.60
N PRO A 25 -3.94 3.00 -0.73
CA PRO A 25 -4.32 1.64 -1.10
C PRO A 25 -5.83 1.48 -1.34
N GLY A 26 -6.64 2.53 -1.16
CA GLY A 26 -8.09 2.46 -1.30
C GLY A 26 -8.53 2.26 -2.76
N PRO A 27 -9.36 1.25 -3.08
CA PRO A 27 -9.77 0.97 -4.46
C PRO A 27 -10.91 1.88 -4.97
N GLU A 28 -11.26 2.95 -4.26
CA GLU A 28 -12.30 3.95 -4.61
C GLU A 28 -13.64 3.38 -5.14
N ALA A 29 -14.10 2.27 -4.57
CA ALA A 29 -15.30 1.54 -5.03
C ALA A 29 -15.23 1.05 -6.49
N LEU A 30 -14.04 1.06 -7.12
CA LEU A 30 -13.83 0.53 -8.46
C LEU A 30 -13.75 -1.01 -8.46
N TYR A 31 -13.27 -1.59 -7.37
CA TYR A 31 -13.18 -3.02 -7.08
C TYR A 31 -13.13 -3.24 -5.55
N PRO A 32 -13.40 -4.45 -5.01
CA PRO A 32 -13.49 -4.64 -3.56
C PRO A 32 -12.17 -4.40 -2.81
N SER A 33 -11.07 -4.98 -3.30
CA SER A 33 -9.70 -4.82 -2.79
C SER A 33 -8.70 -5.43 -3.78
N VAL A 34 -7.42 -5.09 -3.68
CA VAL A 34 -6.37 -5.74 -4.49
C VAL A 34 -6.27 -7.22 -4.12
N GLN A 35 -6.23 -8.09 -5.12
CA GLN A 35 -6.18 -9.55 -4.97
C GLN A 35 -5.00 -10.14 -5.75
N VAL A 36 -4.54 -11.31 -5.31
CA VAL A 36 -3.63 -12.14 -6.12
C VAL A 36 -4.27 -12.40 -7.50
N GLY A 37 -3.47 -12.27 -8.55
CA GLY A 37 -3.93 -12.39 -9.93
C GLY A 37 -4.39 -11.08 -10.56
N ASP A 38 -4.60 -10.01 -9.80
CA ASP A 38 -4.95 -8.72 -10.40
C ASP A 38 -3.82 -8.25 -11.34
N VAL A 39 -4.21 -7.82 -12.53
CA VAL A 39 -3.34 -7.16 -13.49
C VAL A 39 -3.69 -5.69 -13.49
N GLY A 40 -2.70 -4.82 -13.35
CA GLY A 40 -2.92 -3.39 -13.21
C GLY A 40 -1.63 -2.59 -13.32
N PHE A 41 -1.66 -1.37 -12.81
CA PHE A 41 -0.49 -0.49 -12.74
C PHE A 41 -0.60 0.42 -11.52
N ILE A 42 0.51 1.03 -11.10
CA ILE A 42 0.52 2.00 -10.00
C ILE A 42 0.63 3.41 -10.56
N ARG A 43 -0.29 4.30 -10.15
CA ARG A 43 -0.26 5.72 -10.52
C ARG A 43 -0.78 6.59 -9.38
N ASN A 44 -0.08 7.68 -9.11
CA ASN A 44 -0.41 8.63 -8.03
C ASN A 44 -0.55 7.94 -6.65
N GLY A 45 0.31 6.94 -6.38
CA GLY A 45 0.32 6.22 -5.11
C GLY A 45 -0.78 5.17 -4.93
N LYS A 46 -1.57 4.89 -5.98
CA LYS A 46 -2.68 3.93 -5.99
C LYS A 46 -2.44 2.80 -6.97
N PHE A 47 -2.96 1.62 -6.68
CA PHE A 47 -3.07 0.55 -7.66
C PHE A 47 -4.35 0.72 -8.48
N HIS A 48 -4.26 0.56 -9.79
CA HIS A 48 -5.37 0.64 -10.73
C HIS A 48 -5.54 -0.72 -11.40
N ARG A 49 -6.52 -1.51 -10.94
CA ARG A 49 -6.81 -2.83 -11.51
C ARG A 49 -7.41 -2.71 -12.92
N LEU A 50 -6.84 -3.41 -13.89
CA LEU A 50 -7.41 -3.60 -15.24
C LEU A 50 -8.39 -4.77 -15.25
N PHE A 51 -7.91 -5.96 -14.88
CA PHE A 51 -8.69 -7.21 -14.78
C PHE A 51 -7.98 -8.15 -13.79
N ASN A 52 -8.46 -9.39 -13.62
CA ASN A 52 -7.77 -10.42 -12.83
C ASN A 52 -7.48 -11.64 -13.69
N ALA A 53 -6.20 -12.01 -13.77
CA ALA A 53 -5.68 -13.07 -14.63
C ALA A 53 -6.10 -14.49 -14.20
N LEU A 54 -6.58 -14.68 -12.97
CA LEU A 54 -7.05 -15.97 -12.47
C LEU A 54 -8.54 -16.22 -12.77
N LEU A 55 -9.28 -15.17 -13.12
CA LEU A 55 -10.72 -15.22 -13.37
C LEU A 55 -11.03 -15.36 -14.87
N SER A 56 -12.18 -15.94 -15.20
CA SER A 56 -12.66 -16.02 -16.58
C SER A 56 -12.99 -14.64 -17.15
N ALA A 57 -12.98 -14.50 -18.48
CA ALA A 57 -13.24 -13.23 -19.16
C ALA A 57 -14.66 -12.70 -18.93
N ASP A 58 -15.60 -13.60 -18.62
CA ASP A 58 -17.00 -13.34 -18.29
C ASP A 58 -17.26 -13.16 -16.78
N ASP A 59 -16.21 -13.11 -15.96
CA ASP A 59 -16.37 -12.90 -14.52
C ASP A 59 -17.00 -11.52 -14.25
N PRO A 60 -17.98 -11.42 -13.32
CA PRO A 60 -18.65 -10.15 -13.02
C PRO A 60 -17.69 -9.01 -12.62
N SER A 61 -16.53 -9.33 -12.05
CA SER A 61 -15.53 -8.32 -11.69
C SER A 61 -14.84 -7.67 -12.90
N HIS A 62 -15.06 -8.18 -14.12
CA HIS A 62 -14.57 -7.61 -15.37
C HIS A 62 -15.62 -6.74 -16.07
N GLU A 63 -16.89 -6.70 -15.63
CA GLU A 63 -17.98 -5.97 -16.29
C GLU A 63 -17.65 -4.51 -16.64
N ARG A 64 -16.86 -3.85 -15.80
CA ARG A 64 -16.54 -2.44 -15.97
C ARG A 64 -15.53 -2.15 -17.09
N ARG A 65 -14.50 -2.97 -17.23
CA ARG A 65 -13.36 -2.72 -18.13
C ARG A 65 -13.19 -3.80 -19.20
N GLY A 66 -13.89 -4.92 -19.05
CA GLY A 66 -13.62 -6.15 -19.77
C GLY A 66 -12.32 -6.82 -19.33
N ALA A 67 -11.91 -7.77 -20.15
CA ALA A 67 -10.60 -8.40 -20.14
C ALA A 67 -10.01 -8.33 -21.57
N PRO A 68 -8.71 -8.61 -21.75
CA PRO A 68 -8.13 -8.74 -23.09
C PRO A 68 -8.90 -9.73 -23.97
N HIS A 69 -8.95 -9.49 -25.29
CA HIS A 69 -9.75 -10.29 -26.22
C HIS A 69 -9.38 -11.79 -26.23
N ASP A 70 -8.10 -12.10 -26.09
CA ASP A 70 -7.55 -13.46 -26.02
C ASP A 70 -7.35 -13.96 -24.59
N HIS A 71 -8.03 -13.35 -23.61
CA HIS A 71 -7.87 -13.66 -22.20
C HIS A 71 -8.23 -15.12 -21.90
N GLU A 72 -7.22 -15.89 -21.53
CA GLU A 72 -7.37 -17.18 -20.87
C GLU A 72 -7.02 -17.02 -19.38
N PRO A 73 -7.73 -17.68 -18.45
CA PRO A 73 -7.34 -17.65 -17.05
C PRO A 73 -6.04 -18.43 -16.82
N LEU A 74 -5.15 -17.90 -15.97
CA LEU A 74 -4.01 -18.64 -15.43
C LEU A 74 -4.53 -19.78 -14.55
N ARG A 75 -4.55 -20.99 -15.11
CA ARG A 75 -4.92 -22.21 -14.39
C ARG A 75 -3.67 -22.85 -13.80
N LEU A 76 -3.55 -22.77 -12.48
CA LEU A 76 -2.55 -23.52 -11.74
C LEU A 76 -3.05 -24.98 -11.65
N GLN A 77 -2.25 -25.95 -12.09
CA GLN A 77 -2.56 -27.37 -11.98
C GLN A 77 -2.40 -27.87 -10.53
N VAL A 78 -3.01 -27.16 -9.59
CA VAL A 78 -3.01 -27.43 -8.16
C VAL A 78 -4.47 -27.50 -7.76
N ARG A 79 -4.82 -28.37 -6.80
CA ARG A 79 -6.19 -28.41 -6.26
C ARG A 79 -6.56 -26.99 -5.85
N SER A 80 -7.69 -26.50 -6.35
CA SER A 80 -8.07 -25.09 -6.47
C SER A 80 -8.01 -24.25 -5.18
N GLN A 81 -7.85 -24.87 -4.01
CA GLN A 81 -7.75 -24.21 -2.71
C GLN A 81 -6.32 -23.92 -2.21
N ASP A 82 -5.27 -24.53 -2.79
CA ASP A 82 -3.92 -24.53 -2.18
C ASP A 82 -2.91 -23.57 -2.86
N HIS A 83 -3.38 -22.68 -3.75
CA HIS A 83 -2.48 -21.83 -4.54
C HIS A 83 -2.26 -20.41 -3.97
N ILE A 84 -2.97 -20.08 -2.88
CA ILE A 84 -2.83 -18.84 -2.11
C ILE A 84 -2.52 -19.24 -0.67
N ASP A 85 -1.36 -18.83 -0.19
CA ASP A 85 -0.98 -18.89 1.21
C ASP A 85 -1.60 -17.70 1.94
N HIS A 86 -2.27 -17.99 3.06
CA HIS A 86 -2.95 -16.99 3.87
C HIS A 86 -2.18 -16.76 5.17
N GLY A 87 -1.88 -15.50 5.45
CA GLY A 87 -1.20 -15.10 6.68
C GLY A 87 -1.86 -13.90 7.33
N ILE A 88 -1.34 -13.55 8.50
CA ILE A 88 -1.66 -12.30 9.19
C ILE A 88 -0.39 -11.54 9.49
N LEU A 89 -0.51 -10.23 9.53
CA LEU A 89 0.51 -9.31 9.99
C LEU A 89 -0.12 -8.47 11.09
N GLY A 90 0.32 -8.68 12.34
CA GLY A 90 -0.18 -7.93 13.49
C GLY A 90 0.11 -6.43 13.39
N PRO A 91 -0.46 -5.62 14.30
CA PRO A 91 -0.17 -4.19 14.37
C PRO A 91 1.34 -3.91 14.41
N ASN A 92 1.81 -3.02 13.55
CA ASN A 92 3.25 -2.77 13.39
C ASN A 92 3.53 -1.42 12.71
N ASP A 93 4.76 -0.93 12.91
CA ASP A 93 5.31 0.28 12.31
C ASP A 93 6.42 -0.08 11.32
N PHE A 94 6.24 0.28 10.06
CA PHE A 94 7.23 0.14 8.99
C PHE A 94 7.83 1.50 8.70
N TYR A 95 9.14 1.60 8.76
CA TYR A 95 9.83 2.86 8.52
C TYR A 95 11.12 2.66 7.75
N SER A 96 11.54 3.69 7.03
CA SER A 96 12.72 3.66 6.19
C SER A 96 14.02 3.90 6.97
N TYR A 97 15.16 3.64 6.33
CA TYR A 97 16.47 3.97 6.90
C TYR A 97 16.57 5.45 7.29
N GLY A 98 17.11 5.71 8.47
CA GLY A 98 17.27 7.06 9.01
C GLY A 98 16.04 7.61 9.73
N VAL A 99 14.92 6.88 9.72
CA VAL A 99 13.80 7.10 10.64
C VAL A 99 14.00 6.20 11.86
N ASN A 100 13.92 6.80 13.05
CA ASN A 100 14.06 6.10 14.33
C ASN A 100 12.79 6.28 15.17
N VAL A 101 12.38 5.22 15.87
CA VAL A 101 11.36 5.31 16.90
C VAL A 101 11.96 5.98 18.13
N VAL A 102 11.37 7.10 18.55
CA VAL A 102 11.78 7.88 19.72
C VAL A 102 11.08 7.36 20.98
N SER A 103 9.82 6.94 20.86
CA SER A 103 9.03 6.41 21.97
C SER A 103 7.79 5.68 21.48
N GLY A 104 7.35 4.68 22.23
CA GLY A 104 6.12 3.93 21.97
C GLY A 104 6.25 2.92 20.83
N GLY A 105 5.10 2.39 20.38
CA GLY A 105 5.00 1.37 19.34
C GLY A 105 3.58 0.79 19.27
N LEU A 106 3.23 0.20 18.13
CA LEU A 106 1.87 -0.34 17.91
C LEU A 106 1.67 -1.78 18.41
N GLU A 107 2.73 -2.50 18.77
CA GLU A 107 2.67 -3.85 19.34
C GLU A 107 1.75 -3.98 20.56
N VAL A 108 1.51 -2.89 21.31
CA VAL A 108 0.53 -2.87 22.43
C VAL A 108 -0.91 -3.13 21.98
N LEU A 109 -1.22 -2.98 20.68
CA LEU A 109 -2.53 -3.20 20.09
C LEU A 109 -2.73 -4.63 19.58
N ALA A 110 -1.79 -5.56 19.84
CA ALA A 110 -1.88 -6.94 19.36
C ALA A 110 -3.16 -7.67 19.81
N THR A 111 -3.81 -7.22 20.89
CA THR A 111 -5.09 -7.75 21.39
C THR A 111 -6.32 -7.21 20.63
N GLY A 112 -6.14 -6.29 19.68
CA GLY A 112 -7.23 -5.71 18.88
C GLY A 112 -8.08 -4.67 19.62
N VAL A 113 -7.59 -4.15 20.76
CA VAL A 113 -8.24 -3.07 21.51
C VAL A 113 -7.20 -2.32 22.35
N GLY A 114 -7.30 -1.00 22.39
CA GLY A 114 -6.44 -0.18 23.24
C GLY A 114 -6.07 1.15 22.60
N SER A 115 -5.08 1.81 23.19
CA SER A 115 -4.50 3.04 22.65
C SER A 115 -2.99 2.92 22.58
N ALA A 116 -2.42 3.50 21.54
CA ALA A 116 -0.98 3.56 21.33
C ALA A 116 -0.59 4.96 20.89
N ASN A 117 0.62 5.38 21.25
CA ASN A 117 1.23 6.59 20.74
C ASN A 117 2.67 6.27 20.38
N VAL A 118 3.04 6.47 19.12
CA VAL A 118 4.38 6.23 18.60
C VAL A 118 4.95 7.53 18.06
N SER A 119 6.20 7.82 18.39
CA SER A 119 6.90 9.00 17.90
C SER A 119 8.10 8.61 17.06
N PHE A 120 8.24 9.23 15.90
CA PHE A 120 9.35 8.99 14.97
C PHE A 120 10.18 10.25 14.80
N SER A 121 11.49 10.08 14.62
CA SER A 121 12.40 11.12 14.19
C SER A 121 13.11 10.73 12.90
N CYS A 122 13.30 11.67 11.99
CA CYS A 122 14.04 11.46 10.75
C CYS A 122 15.35 12.26 10.78
N THR A 123 16.46 11.56 10.58
CA THR A 123 17.82 12.11 10.55
C THR A 123 18.33 12.33 9.13
N LYS A 124 17.55 11.93 8.12
CA LYS A 124 17.90 12.01 6.70
C LYS A 124 17.00 13.02 5.98
N LYS A 125 17.40 13.38 4.75
CA LYS A 125 16.65 14.31 3.90
C LYS A 125 15.27 13.77 3.49
N GLN A 126 15.16 12.45 3.41
CA GLN A 126 13.95 11.73 3.07
C GLN A 126 13.75 10.59 4.06
N GLY A 127 12.50 10.34 4.41
CA GLY A 127 12.10 9.18 5.18
C GLY A 127 10.63 8.86 4.99
N ALA A 128 10.24 7.63 5.27
CA ALA A 128 8.87 7.17 5.16
C ALA A 128 8.49 6.33 6.38
N VAL A 129 7.24 6.45 6.80
CA VAL A 129 6.61 5.65 7.85
C VAL A 129 5.25 5.17 7.34
N LEU A 130 4.95 3.89 7.56
CA LEU A 130 3.66 3.26 7.40
C LEU A 130 3.32 2.55 8.71
N SER A 131 2.25 2.96 9.36
CA SER A 131 1.81 2.39 10.63
C SER A 131 0.47 1.69 10.45
N LEU A 132 0.42 0.42 10.87
CA LEU A 132 -0.75 -0.45 10.79
C LEU A 132 -1.24 -0.71 12.23
N PRO A 133 -2.36 -0.11 12.67
CA PRO A 133 -2.82 -0.19 14.06
C PRO A 133 -3.67 -1.43 14.32
N VAL A 134 -4.03 -2.15 13.25
CA VAL A 134 -4.88 -3.33 13.24
C VAL A 134 -4.25 -4.40 12.36
N THR A 135 -4.63 -5.64 12.60
CA THR A 135 -4.08 -6.79 11.87
C THR A 135 -4.39 -6.68 10.37
N ALA A 136 -3.34 -6.77 9.54
CA ALA A 136 -3.46 -6.92 8.11
C ALA A 136 -3.55 -8.40 7.71
N ARG A 137 -4.35 -8.69 6.67
CA ARG A 137 -4.42 -10.02 6.04
C ARG A 137 -3.39 -10.10 4.92
N ARG A 138 -2.57 -11.14 4.94
CA ARG A 138 -1.60 -11.45 3.89
C ARG A 138 -2.16 -12.56 3.00
N GLU A 139 -2.02 -12.38 1.70
CA GLU A 139 -2.27 -13.41 0.69
C GLU A 139 -1.11 -13.41 -0.28
N ASP A 140 -0.42 -14.54 -0.43
CA ASP A 140 0.70 -14.68 -1.36
C ASP A 140 0.56 -15.98 -2.15
N THR A 141 0.99 -16.00 -3.42
CA THR A 141 1.11 -17.26 -4.14
C THR A 141 2.50 -17.87 -3.98
N PRO A 142 2.63 -19.15 -3.59
CA PRO A 142 3.92 -19.84 -3.62
C PRO A 142 4.36 -20.18 -5.06
N HIS A 143 3.48 -20.01 -6.06
CA HIS A 143 3.70 -20.41 -7.44
C HIS A 143 4.25 -19.29 -8.33
N LEU A 144 5.20 -18.49 -7.82
CA LEU A 144 5.79 -17.34 -8.52
C LEU A 144 6.30 -17.67 -9.93
N GLY A 145 6.82 -18.87 -10.15
CA GLY A 145 7.27 -19.33 -11.46
C GLY A 145 6.17 -19.39 -12.52
N HIS A 146 4.94 -19.75 -12.14
CA HIS A 146 3.79 -19.76 -13.04
C HIS A 146 3.33 -18.35 -13.38
N PHE A 147 3.20 -17.48 -12.37
CA PHE A 147 2.85 -16.07 -12.56
C PHE A 147 3.88 -15.34 -13.44
N ARG A 148 5.17 -15.58 -13.21
CA ARG A 148 6.25 -15.02 -14.05
C ARG A 148 6.14 -15.45 -15.51
N LYS A 149 5.93 -16.74 -15.76
CA LYS A 149 5.71 -17.25 -17.14
C LYS A 149 4.45 -16.65 -17.75
N TRP A 150 3.42 -16.45 -16.94
CA TRP A 150 2.15 -15.90 -17.38
C TRP A 150 2.26 -14.47 -17.85
N ILE A 151 2.82 -13.56 -17.03
CA ILE A 151 3.01 -12.17 -17.44
C ILE A 151 3.88 -12.09 -18.69
N LEU A 152 4.99 -12.84 -18.77
CA LEU A 152 5.88 -12.82 -19.95
C LEU A 152 5.17 -13.29 -21.22
N ARG A 153 4.24 -14.24 -21.13
CA ARG A 153 3.52 -14.76 -22.29
C ARG A 153 2.44 -13.80 -22.79
N HIS A 154 1.82 -13.03 -21.91
CA HIS A 154 0.64 -12.22 -22.23
C HIS A 154 0.86 -10.71 -22.14
N ILE A 155 2.05 -10.24 -21.78
CA ILE A 155 2.35 -8.82 -21.58
C ILE A 155 1.98 -7.95 -22.80
N ASP A 156 2.22 -8.44 -24.01
CA ASP A 156 1.87 -7.72 -25.25
C ASP A 156 0.36 -7.52 -25.39
N SER A 157 -0.43 -8.57 -25.13
CA SER A 157 -1.91 -8.50 -25.15
C SER A 157 -2.43 -7.58 -24.03
N TRP A 158 -1.89 -7.71 -22.82
CA TRP A 158 -2.31 -6.87 -21.69
C TRP A 158 -1.97 -5.40 -21.92
N PHE A 159 -0.83 -5.12 -22.56
CA PHE A 159 -0.43 -3.78 -22.96
C PHE A 159 -1.32 -3.22 -24.07
N ALA A 160 -1.63 -4.01 -25.10
CA ALA A 160 -2.59 -3.63 -26.14
C ALA A 160 -3.97 -3.28 -25.53
N PHE A 161 -4.47 -4.12 -24.62
CA PHE A 161 -5.71 -3.89 -23.88
C PHE A 161 -5.67 -2.59 -23.04
N ALA A 162 -4.57 -2.35 -22.32
CA ALA A 162 -4.41 -1.10 -21.57
C ALA A 162 -4.38 0.14 -22.48
N ARG A 163 -3.85 0.02 -23.71
CA ARG A 163 -3.88 1.09 -24.72
C ARG A 163 -5.27 1.31 -25.29
N GLU A 164 -6.03 0.25 -25.55
CA GLU A 164 -7.44 0.32 -25.99
C GLU A 164 -8.31 1.04 -24.96
N LEU A 165 -8.06 0.78 -23.67
CA LEU A 165 -8.71 1.49 -22.56
C LEU A 165 -8.23 2.95 -22.39
N GLY A 166 -7.24 3.40 -23.16
CA GLY A 166 -6.70 4.76 -23.09
C GLY A 166 -5.95 5.07 -21.79
N MET A 167 -5.37 4.06 -21.14
CA MET A 167 -4.76 4.24 -19.81
C MET A 167 -3.47 5.10 -19.85
N GLY A 168 -2.81 5.20 -21.01
CA GLY A 168 -1.57 5.97 -21.19
C GLY A 168 -0.45 5.52 -20.27
N ILE A 169 -0.21 4.20 -20.21
CA ILE A 169 0.89 3.57 -19.47
C ILE A 169 1.93 3.04 -20.46
N GLU A 170 3.13 2.77 -19.98
CA GLU A 170 4.14 1.98 -20.70
C GLU A 170 4.02 0.49 -20.35
N MET A 171 4.68 -0.36 -21.13
CA MET A 171 4.61 -1.82 -20.91
C MET A 171 5.18 -2.20 -19.53
N GLU A 172 6.23 -1.52 -19.10
CA GLU A 172 6.92 -1.73 -17.83
C GLU A 172 6.09 -1.33 -16.61
N ASP A 173 5.03 -0.55 -16.80
CA ASP A 173 4.10 -0.16 -15.73
C ASP A 173 3.13 -1.29 -15.36
N ILE A 174 3.00 -2.32 -16.21
CA ILE A 174 2.08 -3.44 -15.98
C ILE A 174 2.61 -4.32 -14.86
N ILE A 175 1.76 -4.51 -13.87
CA ILE A 175 1.99 -5.32 -12.67
C ILE A 175 1.00 -6.47 -12.67
N LEU A 176 1.51 -7.68 -12.47
CA LEU A 176 0.72 -8.84 -12.08
C LEU A 176 0.92 -9.07 -10.57
N VAL A 177 -0.16 -8.99 -9.79
CA VAL A 177 -0.12 -9.14 -8.35
C VAL A 177 0.08 -10.60 -7.97
N THR A 178 1.21 -10.92 -7.35
CA THR A 178 1.52 -12.26 -6.81
C THR A 178 1.23 -12.37 -5.32
N GLY A 179 1.04 -11.25 -4.64
CA GLY A 179 0.78 -11.20 -3.21
C GLY A 179 0.34 -9.82 -2.76
N CYS A 180 -0.38 -9.73 -1.65
CA CYS A 180 -0.82 -8.46 -1.07
C CYS A 180 -1.02 -8.53 0.45
N HIS A 181 -0.85 -7.38 1.10
CA HIS A 181 -1.26 -7.15 2.49
C HIS A 181 -2.44 -6.18 2.49
N ARG A 182 -3.54 -6.56 3.13
CA ARG A 182 -4.77 -5.77 3.20
C ARG A 182 -5.12 -5.46 4.65
N THR A 183 -5.26 -4.18 4.95
CA THR A 183 -5.63 -3.69 6.29
C THR A 183 -6.90 -2.85 6.22
N ARG A 184 -7.61 -2.75 7.35
CA ARG A 184 -8.78 -1.88 7.51
C ARG A 184 -8.40 -0.47 7.96
N SER A 185 -7.21 -0.27 8.51
CA SER A 185 -6.70 1.06 8.83
C SER A 185 -5.20 1.13 8.66
N TRP A 186 -4.74 2.29 8.25
CA TRP A 186 -3.34 2.60 8.05
C TRP A 186 -3.15 4.08 8.25
N THR A 187 -1.91 4.45 8.51
CA THR A 187 -1.44 5.82 8.36
C THR A 187 -0.05 5.82 7.74
N ASN A 188 0.21 6.80 6.89
CA ASN A 188 1.53 6.99 6.32
C ASN A 188 2.01 8.42 6.52
N THR A 189 3.32 8.56 6.61
CA THR A 189 3.99 9.85 6.71
C THR A 189 5.25 9.81 5.86
N VAL A 190 5.50 10.89 5.13
CA VAL A 190 6.76 11.12 4.41
C VAL A 190 7.42 12.36 4.99
N PHE A 191 8.69 12.20 5.32
CA PHE A 191 9.59 13.29 5.66
C PHE A 191 10.26 13.78 4.38
N ASN A 192 9.99 15.03 4.01
CA ASN A 192 10.64 15.72 2.89
C ASN A 192 11.02 17.13 3.39
N GLU A 193 12.30 17.38 3.73
CA GLU A 193 13.02 18.66 3.61
C GLU A 193 14.19 18.84 4.61
N VAL A 194 15.32 19.25 4.02
CA VAL A 194 16.53 20.01 4.42
C VAL A 194 17.04 20.03 5.88
N GLN A 195 16.21 20.02 6.92
CA GLN A 195 16.70 20.08 8.31
C GLN A 195 16.73 18.68 8.94
N ALA A 196 17.91 18.26 9.38
CA ALA A 196 18.06 17.08 10.20
C ALA A 196 17.24 17.23 11.50
N ASN A 197 16.59 16.16 11.96
CA ASN A 197 15.81 16.05 13.20
C ASN A 197 14.32 16.43 13.10
N ALA A 198 13.69 16.15 11.96
CA ALA A 198 12.23 16.19 11.84
C ALA A 198 11.58 15.15 12.78
N GLN A 199 10.51 15.51 13.50
CA GLN A 199 9.79 14.60 14.40
C GLN A 199 8.29 14.59 14.10
N VAL A 200 7.64 13.44 14.26
CA VAL A 200 6.18 13.27 14.19
C VAL A 200 5.72 12.30 15.27
N SER A 201 4.56 12.54 15.88
CA SER A 201 3.92 11.64 16.83
C SER A 201 2.55 11.20 16.30
N LEU A 202 2.31 9.90 16.27
CA LEU A 202 1.09 9.24 15.82
C LEU A 202 0.43 8.56 17.01
N GLY A 203 -0.72 9.07 17.44
CA GLY A 203 -1.60 8.44 18.41
C GLY A 203 -2.73 7.70 17.71
N VAL A 204 -3.12 6.53 18.22
CA VAL A 204 -4.28 5.78 17.74
C VAL A 204 -5.06 5.17 18.90
N GLU A 205 -6.38 5.19 18.78
CA GLU A 205 -7.30 4.47 19.66
C GLU A 205 -8.05 3.46 18.81
N VAL A 206 -7.99 2.18 19.20
CA VAL A 206 -8.65 1.05 18.55
C VAL A 206 -9.74 0.53 19.48
N GLY A 207 -10.99 0.62 19.03
CA GLY A 207 -12.13 0.03 19.72
C GLY A 207 -12.15 -1.49 19.62
N ALA A 208 -12.91 -2.16 20.49
CA ALA A 208 -13.00 -3.61 20.51
C ALA A 208 -13.31 -4.22 19.12
N PHE A 209 -12.60 -5.29 18.77
CA PHE A 209 -12.73 -5.99 17.48
C PHE A 209 -12.47 -5.08 16.27
N ASP A 210 -11.60 -4.09 16.40
CA ASP A 210 -11.29 -3.09 15.38
C ASP A 210 -12.51 -2.30 14.89
N ALA A 211 -13.59 -2.24 15.70
CA ALA A 211 -14.86 -1.61 15.29
C ALA A 211 -14.72 -0.10 15.04
N SER A 212 -13.73 0.55 15.66
CA SER A 212 -13.36 1.93 15.41
C SER A 212 -11.86 2.10 15.48
N VAL A 213 -11.30 2.93 14.60
CA VAL A 213 -9.87 3.29 14.60
C VAL A 213 -9.76 4.80 14.48
N ASN A 214 -9.30 5.46 15.53
CA ASN A 214 -9.23 6.91 15.62
C ASN A 214 -7.78 7.38 15.69
N TRP A 215 -7.31 7.98 14.61
CA TRP A 215 -5.96 8.54 14.53
C TRP A 215 -5.90 9.98 15.04
N ARG A 216 -4.92 10.25 15.89
CA ARG A 216 -4.49 11.58 16.31
C ARG A 216 -3.05 11.78 15.86
N VAL A 217 -2.75 12.93 15.29
CA VAL A 217 -1.38 13.26 14.89
C VAL A 217 -0.97 14.53 15.62
N SER A 218 0.21 14.51 16.22
CA SER A 218 0.76 15.61 17.00
C SER A 218 2.25 15.79 16.74
N ASN A 219 2.82 16.91 17.24
CA ASN A 219 4.24 17.20 17.18
C ASN A 219 4.88 17.20 15.79
N PHE A 220 4.23 17.80 14.77
CA PHE A 220 4.91 18.10 13.51
C PHE A 220 5.92 19.23 13.69
N ARG A 221 7.14 18.91 14.13
CA ARG A 221 8.28 19.84 14.04
C ARG A 221 8.96 19.68 12.68
N VAL A 222 8.17 19.80 11.60
CA VAL A 222 8.64 19.50 10.24
C VAL A 222 8.00 20.48 9.25
N GLN A 223 8.82 21.25 8.54
CA GLN A 223 8.39 21.83 7.27
C GLN A 223 8.37 20.71 6.22
N GLY A 224 7.25 20.56 5.51
CA GLY A 224 7.18 19.67 4.33
C GLY A 224 6.76 18.21 4.57
N ALA A 225 6.43 17.80 5.80
CA ALA A 225 5.88 16.46 6.03
C ALA A 225 4.47 16.31 5.43
N VAL A 226 4.26 15.20 4.71
CA VAL A 226 2.95 14.85 4.14
C VAL A 226 2.44 13.61 4.85
N HIS A 227 1.13 13.57 5.12
CA HIS A 227 0.50 12.48 5.87
C HIS A 227 -0.83 12.04 5.25
N GLY A 228 -1.09 10.74 5.30
CA GLY A 228 -2.34 10.10 4.93
C GLY A 228 -2.82 9.10 5.98
N ARG A 229 -4.13 8.83 5.97
CA ARG A 229 -4.78 7.80 6.82
C ARG A 229 -6.01 7.24 6.13
N GLY A 230 -6.40 6.01 6.42
CA GLY A 230 -7.61 5.33 5.91
C GLY A 230 -8.32 4.49 6.99
N PRO A 231 -9.59 4.02 6.79
CA PRO A 231 -10.18 3.65 5.49
C PRO A 231 -11.05 4.71 4.77
N ASN A 232 -11.45 5.82 5.41
CA ASN A 232 -12.17 6.92 4.74
C ASN A 232 -11.22 8.06 4.33
N GLY A 233 -10.14 7.69 3.63
CA GLY A 233 -8.91 8.46 3.67
C GLY A 233 -9.04 9.92 3.26
N ARG A 234 -8.57 10.81 4.15
CA ARG A 234 -8.24 12.19 3.79
C ARG A 234 -6.72 12.29 3.83
N VAL A 235 -6.10 12.47 2.67
CA VAL A 235 -4.72 12.95 2.62
C VAL A 235 -4.72 14.37 3.16
N CYS A 236 -4.07 14.58 4.31
CA CYS A 236 -3.95 15.91 4.91
C CYS A 236 -2.55 16.43 4.64
N MET A 237 -2.43 17.45 3.79
CA MET A 237 -1.17 18.18 3.64
C MET A 237 -1.08 19.25 4.73
N THR A 238 -0.39 18.95 5.82
CA THR A 238 -0.06 19.97 6.82
C THR A 238 1.19 20.72 6.37
N ARG A 239 1.00 21.86 5.68
CA ARG A 239 2.09 22.82 5.42
C ARG A 239 2.14 23.84 6.54
N ILE A 240 3.12 23.73 7.44
CA ILE A 240 3.33 24.75 8.49
C ILE A 240 4.12 25.92 7.89
N ALA A 241 3.48 27.09 7.79
CA ALA A 241 4.15 28.35 7.51
C ALA A 241 5.07 28.70 8.69
N ARG A 242 6.23 29.32 8.40
CA ARG A 242 7.21 29.75 9.41
C ARG A 242 6.50 30.51 10.53
N THR A 243 6.56 29.99 11.76
CA THR A 243 6.49 30.89 12.93
C THR A 243 7.80 31.66 12.94
N ASN A 244 7.78 32.87 12.39
CA ASN A 244 8.85 33.84 12.62
C ASN A 244 8.86 34.13 14.13
N GLY A 245 9.81 33.53 14.84
CA GLY A 245 10.12 33.88 16.22
C GLY A 245 11.02 35.10 16.23
N TYR A 246 10.42 36.20 16.69
CA TYR A 246 10.98 37.46 17.21
C TYR A 246 12.03 38.21 16.39
#